data_AF-A0A969HRJ3-F1
#
_entry.id   AF-A0A969HRJ3-F1
#
_cell.length_a   1.000
_cell.length_b   1.000
_cell.length_c   1.000
_cell.angle_alpha   90.00
_cell.angle_beta   90.00
_cell.angle_gamma   90.00
#
_symmetry.space_group_name_H-M   'P 1'
#
loop_
_entity.id
_entity.type
_entity.pdbx_description
1 polymer ?
#
loop_
_entity_poly.entity_id
_entity_poly.type
_entity_poly.pdbx_seq_one_letter_code
_entity_poly.pdbx_strand_id
1 'polypeptide(L)'
;MYLKIGFTLGLFIFGIIISFAQEDKNKQIYKRLNSLATNISRELVIDIDYKGNLTSRMLNKLAKKASESDLMALTRHSSPNVRFYAIYLLTQNFDSIPYLDLAQHFLYDLDSVEVAEWTTLSHGPALKQFNKQVLGELALQMLGTSSYTGFIPRNSFKCQPYTWANPAQLKAIDSLLVCNPNELIQTRDVLSYNASIPAHYPCIRSLVEHYDKPEALYALAKFQKDSDVNLILQEVIRTGAIWVLKAFQHPTFLTFLASTSLITIPLTYMQI
;
A
#
# COMPACT_ATOMS: atom_id res chain seq x y z
N MET A 1 -18.56 -0.01 44.30
CA MET A 1 -19.24 0.02 42.98
C MET A 1 -19.24 1.42 42.36
N TYR A 2 -19.55 2.49 43.09
CA TYR A 2 -19.57 3.88 42.58
C TYR A 2 -18.23 4.42 42.03
N LEU A 3 -17.09 3.95 42.53
CA LEU A 3 -15.76 4.41 42.08
C LEU A 3 -15.43 4.00 40.62
N LYS A 4 -15.96 2.87 40.13
CA LYS A 4 -15.69 2.40 38.76
C LYS A 4 -16.45 3.21 37.70
N ILE A 5 -17.66 3.67 38.03
CA ILE A 5 -18.54 4.41 37.10
C ILE A 5 -17.99 5.82 36.86
N GLY A 6 -17.48 6.50 37.90
CA GLY A 6 -16.88 7.83 37.75
C GLY A 6 -15.62 7.84 36.85
N PHE A 7 -14.82 6.78 36.91
CA PHE A 7 -13.61 6.66 36.09
C PHE A 7 -13.92 6.43 34.60
N THR A 8 -14.92 5.60 34.28
CA THR A 8 -15.33 5.37 32.88
C THR A 8 -15.97 6.61 32.26
N LEU A 9 -16.78 7.35 33.04
CA LEU A 9 -17.40 8.60 32.58
C LEU A 9 -16.34 9.69 32.36
N GLY A 10 -15.33 9.77 33.22
CA GLY A 10 -14.20 10.70 33.06
C GLY A 10 -13.40 10.46 31.78
N LEU A 11 -13.09 9.21 31.45
CA LEU A 11 -12.40 8.84 30.21
C LEU A 11 -13.22 9.18 28.96
N PHE A 12 -14.54 8.97 29.00
CA PHE A 12 -15.43 9.29 27.89
C PHE A 12 -15.51 10.80 27.62
N ILE A 13 -15.68 11.61 28.68
CA ILE A 13 -15.69 13.08 28.56
C ILE A 13 -14.33 13.60 28.08
N PHE A 14 -13.23 13.04 28.58
CA PHE A 14 -11.89 13.42 28.14
C PHE A 14 -11.64 13.10 26.66
N GLY A 15 -12.13 11.95 26.17
CA GLY A 15 -12.09 11.61 24.75
C GLY A 15 -12.85 12.61 23.87
N ILE A 16 -14.06 13.02 24.29
CA ILE A 16 -14.86 14.02 23.58
C ILE A 16 -14.14 15.37 23.51
N ILE A 17 -13.54 15.82 24.62
CA ILE A 17 -12.79 17.09 24.66
C ILE A 17 -11.57 17.06 23.71
N ILE A 18 -10.85 15.93 23.66
CA ILE A 18 -9.72 15.76 22.72
C ILE A 18 -10.22 15.82 21.27
N SER A 19 -11.34 15.18 20.94
CA SER A 19 -11.91 15.23 19.60
C SER A 19 -12.27 16.66 19.17
N PHE A 20 -12.92 17.45 20.04
CA PHE A 20 -13.25 18.84 19.75
C PHE A 20 -12.01 19.72 19.58
N ALA A 21 -11.01 19.58 20.44
CA ALA A 21 -9.76 20.34 20.33
C ALA A 21 -8.99 20.03 19.04
N GLN A 22 -9.06 18.77 18.57
CA GLN A 22 -8.47 18.35 17.31
C GLN A 22 -9.25 18.87 16.10
N GLU A 23 -10.59 18.93 16.20
CA GLU A 23 -11.45 19.52 15.17
C GLU A 23 -11.19 21.03 14.99
N ASP A 24 -11.06 21.80 16.07
CA ASP A 24 -10.79 23.24 16.01
C ASP A 24 -9.41 23.56 15.43
N LYS A 25 -8.37 22.79 15.80
CA LYS A 25 -7.05 22.90 15.17
C LYS A 25 -7.11 22.62 13.67
N ASN A 26 -7.83 21.57 13.27
CA ASN A 26 -8.02 21.24 11.86
C ASN A 26 -8.74 22.37 11.11
N LYS A 27 -9.81 22.94 11.68
CA LYS A 27 -10.52 24.10 11.09
C LYS A 27 -9.59 25.30 10.88
N GLN A 28 -8.70 25.60 11.82
CA GLN A 28 -7.76 26.71 11.71
C GLN A 28 -6.69 26.46 10.64
N ILE A 29 -6.14 25.24 10.57
CA ILE A 29 -5.20 24.80 9.52
C ILE A 29 -5.86 24.94 8.15
N TYR A 30 -7.07 24.41 8.00
CA TYR A 30 -7.83 24.51 6.76
C TYR A 30 -8.05 25.97 6.38
N LYS A 31 -8.37 26.88 7.30
CA LYS A 31 -8.55 28.31 6.99
C LYS A 31 -7.29 28.95 6.39
N ARG A 32 -6.09 28.63 6.89
CA ARG A 32 -4.82 29.23 6.41
C ARG A 32 -4.43 28.72 5.03
N LEU A 33 -4.60 27.42 4.79
CA LEU A 33 -4.20 26.77 3.54
C LEU A 33 -5.35 26.58 2.55
N ASN A 34 -6.58 27.01 2.88
CA ASN A 34 -7.79 26.70 2.11
C ASN A 34 -7.66 27.07 0.64
N SER A 35 -7.17 28.28 0.37
CA SER A 35 -7.02 28.77 -1.01
C SER A 35 -5.98 27.97 -1.78
N LEU A 36 -4.92 27.49 -1.12
CA LEU A 36 -3.91 26.65 -1.75
C LEU A 36 -4.42 25.22 -1.96
N ALA A 37 -5.06 24.62 -0.96
CA ALA A 37 -5.68 23.31 -1.08
C ALA A 37 -6.77 23.29 -2.17
N THR A 38 -7.58 24.35 -2.25
CA THR A 38 -8.59 24.54 -3.32
C THR A 38 -7.95 24.65 -4.71
N ASN A 39 -6.77 25.28 -4.81
CA ASN A 39 -6.07 25.36 -6.10
C ASN A 39 -5.46 24.01 -6.48
N ILE A 40 -4.86 23.29 -5.53
CA ILE A 40 -4.32 21.93 -5.75
C ILE A 40 -5.45 20.96 -6.14
N SER A 41 -6.61 21.05 -5.49
CA SER A 41 -7.74 20.17 -5.79
C SER A 41 -8.33 20.39 -7.18
N ARG A 42 -8.01 21.52 -7.83
CA ARG A 42 -8.42 21.84 -9.21
C ARG A 42 -7.36 21.50 -10.25
N GLU A 43 -6.16 21.09 -9.83
CA GLU A 43 -5.18 20.58 -10.79
C GLU A 43 -5.73 19.30 -11.43
N LEU A 44 -5.74 19.24 -12.75
CA LEU A 44 -6.25 18.06 -13.45
C LEU A 44 -5.22 16.94 -13.46
N VAL A 45 -3.93 17.30 -13.48
CA VAL A 45 -2.82 16.39 -13.71
C VAL A 45 -1.63 16.82 -12.86
N ILE A 46 -0.97 15.84 -12.26
CA ILE A 46 0.32 15.99 -11.58
C ILE A 46 1.44 15.82 -12.61
N ASP A 47 2.19 16.89 -12.85
CA ASP A 47 3.23 16.92 -13.89
C ASP A 47 4.60 16.49 -13.34
N ILE A 48 5.21 15.50 -13.99
CA ILE A 48 6.56 15.03 -13.71
C ILE A 48 7.42 15.37 -14.93
N ASP A 49 8.59 15.99 -14.71
CA ASP A 49 9.50 16.29 -15.80
C ASP A 49 10.22 15.03 -16.32
N TYR A 50 10.94 15.17 -17.43
CA TYR A 50 11.71 14.09 -18.05
C TYR A 50 12.86 13.54 -17.18
N LYS A 51 13.18 14.19 -16.06
CA LYS A 51 14.17 13.74 -15.07
C LYS A 51 13.52 13.05 -13.88
N GLY A 52 12.19 12.92 -13.86
CA GLY A 52 11.43 12.38 -12.75
C GLY A 52 11.16 13.38 -11.62
N ASN A 53 11.29 14.69 -11.81
CA ASN A 53 10.95 15.64 -10.74
C ASN A 53 9.50 16.10 -10.86
N LEU A 54 8.79 16.17 -9.74
CA LEU A 54 7.48 16.82 -9.69
C LEU A 54 7.63 18.33 -9.96
N THR A 55 6.99 18.82 -11.01
CA THR A 55 7.12 20.21 -11.49
C THR A 55 5.87 21.05 -11.26
N SER A 56 5.21 20.88 -10.12
CA SER A 56 4.03 21.69 -9.78
C SER A 56 4.39 23.00 -9.09
N ARG A 57 3.82 24.10 -9.62
CA ARG A 57 3.89 25.41 -8.96
C ARG A 57 3.16 25.39 -7.62
N MET A 58 2.08 24.61 -7.48
CA MET A 58 1.34 24.54 -6.22
C MET A 58 2.08 23.71 -5.17
N LEU A 59 2.75 22.62 -5.58
CA LEU A 59 3.63 21.85 -4.70
C LEU A 59 4.70 22.76 -4.05
N ASN A 60 5.38 23.57 -4.87
CA ASN A 60 6.38 24.53 -4.40
C ASN A 60 5.80 25.60 -3.45
N LYS A 61 4.56 26.06 -3.70
CA LYS A 61 3.89 26.99 -2.80
C LYS A 61 3.49 26.32 -1.48
N LEU A 62 3.10 25.05 -1.51
CA LEU A 62 2.72 24.28 -0.34
C LEU A 62 3.94 24.03 0.56
N ALA A 63 5.04 23.55 -0.03
CA ALA A 63 6.30 23.33 0.67
C ALA A 63 6.81 24.56 1.43
N LYS A 64 6.61 25.76 0.87
CA LYS A 64 7.03 27.03 1.50
C LYS A 64 6.11 27.52 2.62
N LYS A 65 4.89 27.00 2.73
CA LYS A 65 3.84 27.57 3.60
C LYS A 65 3.30 26.59 4.64
N ALA A 66 3.38 25.30 4.38
CA ALA A 66 2.86 24.26 5.26
C ALA A 66 3.94 23.83 6.25
N SER A 67 3.57 23.74 7.53
CA SER A 67 4.33 23.00 8.53
C SER A 67 4.07 21.50 8.39
N GLU A 68 4.87 20.68 9.07
CA GLU A 68 4.62 19.24 9.20
C GLU A 68 3.18 18.93 9.65
N SER A 69 2.70 19.64 10.69
CA SER A 69 1.35 19.46 11.22
C SER A 69 0.26 19.82 10.20
N ASP A 70 0.50 20.82 9.35
CA ASP A 70 -0.43 21.17 8.29
C ASP A 70 -0.47 20.06 7.23
N LEU A 71 0.69 19.55 6.82
CA LEU A 71 0.76 18.45 5.86
C LEU A 71 0.10 17.18 6.40
N MET A 72 0.33 16.85 7.69
CA MET A 72 -0.35 15.74 8.37
C MET A 72 -1.88 15.89 8.37
N ALA A 73 -2.42 17.10 8.51
CA ALA A 73 -3.87 17.32 8.38
C ALA A 73 -4.33 17.19 6.92
N LEU A 74 -3.52 17.62 5.96
CA LEU A 74 -3.84 17.57 4.53
C LEU A 74 -3.82 16.15 3.94
N THR A 75 -3.16 15.17 4.56
CA THR A 75 -3.28 13.75 4.16
C THR A 75 -4.70 13.19 4.33
N ARG A 76 -5.57 13.90 5.06
CA ARG A 76 -7.00 13.56 5.25
C ARG A 76 -7.94 14.46 4.45
N HIS A 77 -7.42 15.29 3.54
CA HIS A 77 -8.26 16.15 2.71
C HIS A 77 -9.12 15.31 1.75
N SER A 78 -10.32 15.79 1.41
CA SER A 78 -11.24 15.12 0.48
C SER A 78 -10.76 15.06 -0.98
N SER A 79 -9.59 15.62 -1.30
CA SER A 79 -9.09 15.71 -2.67
C SER A 79 -7.84 14.85 -2.78
N PRO A 80 -7.81 13.89 -3.73
CA PRO A 80 -6.67 12.99 -3.85
C PRO A 80 -5.38 13.73 -4.21
N ASN A 81 -5.45 14.80 -5.01
CA ASN A 81 -4.27 15.63 -5.33
C ASN A 81 -3.68 16.33 -4.10
N VAL A 82 -4.54 16.84 -3.21
CA VAL A 82 -4.10 17.49 -1.96
C VAL A 82 -3.40 16.48 -1.06
N ARG A 83 -4.00 15.29 -0.91
CA ARG A 83 -3.40 14.20 -0.14
C ARG A 83 -2.08 13.73 -0.74
N PHE A 84 -1.99 13.60 -2.07
CA PHE A 84 -0.77 13.25 -2.79
C PHE A 84 0.37 14.24 -2.50
N TYR A 85 0.13 15.55 -2.62
CA TYR A 85 1.17 16.54 -2.30
C TYR A 85 1.54 16.55 -0.83
N ALA A 86 0.57 16.32 0.06
CA ALA A 86 0.84 16.24 1.49
C ALA A 86 1.77 15.07 1.82
N ILE A 87 1.46 13.85 1.37
CA ILE A 87 2.28 12.67 1.66
C ILE A 87 3.65 12.73 0.97
N TYR A 88 3.71 13.25 -0.26
CA TYR A 88 4.98 13.49 -0.93
C TYR A 88 5.85 14.45 -0.10
N LEU A 89 5.34 15.62 0.28
CA LEU A 89 6.15 16.58 1.04
C LEU A 89 6.54 16.07 2.44
N LEU A 90 5.69 15.29 3.09
CA LEU A 90 6.00 14.65 4.37
C LEU A 90 7.18 13.70 4.24
N THR A 91 7.10 12.75 3.30
CA THR A 91 8.13 11.71 3.11
C THR A 91 9.45 12.27 2.60
N GLN A 92 9.45 13.38 1.86
CA GLN A 92 10.66 13.96 1.28
C GLN A 92 11.37 15.01 2.14
N ASN A 93 10.70 15.60 3.15
CA ASN A 93 11.27 16.74 3.89
C ASN A 93 11.36 16.55 5.41
N PHE A 94 10.82 15.47 5.96
CA PHE A 94 10.77 15.25 7.41
C PHE A 94 11.25 13.85 7.76
N ASP A 95 12.12 13.74 8.77
CA ASP A 95 12.76 12.48 9.16
C ASP A 95 12.01 11.71 10.25
N SER A 96 10.90 12.26 10.78
CA SER A 96 10.20 11.71 11.95
C SER A 96 8.68 11.74 11.80
N ILE A 97 8.19 11.33 10.63
CA ILE A 97 6.76 11.22 10.38
C ILE A 97 6.19 9.93 11.03
N PRO A 98 4.89 9.92 11.44
CA PRO A 98 4.22 8.73 11.93
C PRO A 98 3.88 7.78 10.77
N TYR A 99 4.92 7.18 10.17
CA TYR A 99 4.85 6.45 8.90
C TYR A 99 3.85 5.28 8.91
N LEU A 100 3.70 4.59 10.05
CA LEU A 100 2.79 3.45 10.15
C LEU A 100 1.33 3.88 10.19
N ASP A 101 1.02 4.98 10.91
CA ASP A 101 -0.32 5.56 10.93
C ASP A 101 -0.70 6.09 9.53
N LEU A 102 0.26 6.70 8.83
CA LEU A 102 0.08 7.12 7.44
C LEU A 102 -0.14 5.92 6.52
N ALA A 103 0.65 4.85 6.65
CA ALA A 103 0.47 3.63 5.86
C ALA A 103 -0.92 3.01 6.09
N GLN A 104 -1.38 2.97 7.35
CA GLN A 104 -2.71 2.46 7.69
C GLN A 104 -3.83 3.32 7.11
N HIS A 105 -3.66 4.64 7.13
CA HIS A 105 -4.61 5.57 6.51
C HIS A 105 -4.71 5.36 4.99
N PHE A 106 -3.58 5.20 4.31
CA PHE A 106 -3.54 5.05 2.85
C PHE A 106 -3.84 3.64 2.35
N LEU A 107 -3.87 2.64 3.23
CA LEU A 107 -4.15 1.24 2.89
C LEU A 107 -5.46 1.05 2.12
N TYR A 108 -6.44 1.91 2.39
CA TYR A 108 -7.79 1.87 1.81
C TYR A 108 -8.10 3.07 0.91
N ASP A 109 -7.09 3.88 0.57
CA ASP A 109 -7.26 5.06 -0.26
C ASP A 109 -7.21 4.67 -1.75
N LEU A 110 -8.38 4.27 -2.25
CA LEU A 110 -8.55 3.81 -3.64
C LEU A 110 -8.81 4.95 -4.63
N ASP A 111 -8.82 6.20 -4.17
CA ASP A 111 -8.97 7.34 -5.07
C ASP A 111 -7.78 7.41 -6.02
N SER A 112 -8.03 7.91 -7.23
CA SER A 112 -6.98 8.02 -8.25
C SER A 112 -6.52 9.46 -8.42
N VAL A 113 -5.24 9.61 -8.75
CA VAL A 113 -4.68 10.85 -9.29
C VAL A 113 -4.23 10.62 -10.73
N GLU A 114 -4.34 11.65 -11.56
CA GLU A 114 -3.80 11.61 -12.92
C GLU A 114 -2.38 12.17 -12.90
N VAL A 115 -1.43 11.37 -13.37
CA VAL A 115 -0.01 11.70 -13.39
C VAL A 115 0.45 11.74 -14.84
N ALA A 116 1.10 12.84 -15.22
CA ALA A 116 1.77 12.91 -16.51
C ALA A 116 3.25 12.61 -16.38
N GLU A 117 3.70 11.57 -17.08
CA GLU A 117 5.06 11.04 -17.06
C GLU A 117 5.67 11.06 -18.46
N TRP A 118 6.97 11.32 -18.55
CA TRP A 118 7.69 11.27 -19.83
C TRP A 118 8.31 9.91 -20.02
N THR A 119 7.89 9.18 -21.05
CA THR A 119 8.49 7.91 -21.41
C THR A 119 9.47 8.06 -22.56
N THR A 120 10.72 7.64 -22.38
CA THR A 120 11.68 7.51 -23.46
C THR A 120 11.48 6.18 -24.17
N LEU A 121 11.10 6.22 -25.46
CA LEU A 121 11.14 5.04 -26.31
C LEU A 121 12.59 4.79 -26.73
N SER A 122 13.00 3.52 -26.82
CA SER A 122 14.38 3.10 -27.15
C SER A 122 14.93 3.75 -28.41
N HIS A 123 14.08 4.15 -29.36
CA HIS A 123 14.46 4.81 -30.61
C HIS A 123 13.52 5.95 -31.03
N GLY A 124 12.93 6.70 -30.09
CA GLY A 124 11.96 7.76 -30.41
C GLY A 124 12.02 9.00 -29.52
N PRO A 125 11.29 10.08 -29.88
CA PRO A 125 11.15 11.24 -29.01
C PRO A 125 10.48 10.84 -27.70
N ALA A 126 10.79 11.55 -26.61
CA ALA A 126 10.10 11.36 -25.35
C ALA A 126 8.61 11.70 -25.53
N LEU A 127 7.74 10.77 -25.12
CA LEU A 127 6.29 10.97 -25.17
C LEU A 127 5.77 11.22 -23.76
N LYS A 128 4.88 12.20 -23.62
CA LYS A 128 4.16 12.44 -22.38
C LYS A 128 2.94 11.54 -22.32
N GLN A 129 2.90 10.66 -21.33
CA GLN A 129 1.80 9.74 -21.06
C GLN A 129 1.02 10.22 -19.84
N PHE A 130 -0.29 9.98 -19.82
CA PHE A 130 -1.18 10.35 -18.73
C PHE A 130 -1.73 9.06 -18.12
N ASN A 131 -1.35 8.80 -16.88
CA ASN A 131 -1.67 7.55 -16.18
C ASN A 131 -2.51 7.88 -14.95
N LYS A 132 -3.63 7.19 -14.80
CA LYS A 132 -4.37 7.19 -13.53
C LYS A 132 -3.69 6.20 -12.58
N GLN A 133 -3.30 6.68 -11.42
CA GLN A 133 -2.63 5.88 -10.40
C GLN A 133 -3.43 5.94 -9.09
N VAL A 134 -3.54 4.80 -8.41
CA VAL A 134 -4.23 4.70 -7.12
C VAL A 134 -3.37 5.38 -6.05
N LEU A 135 -3.99 6.28 -5.27
CA LEU A 135 -3.27 7.10 -4.30
C LEU A 135 -2.66 6.28 -3.17
N GLY A 136 -3.37 5.25 -2.68
CA GLY A 136 -2.84 4.33 -1.68
C GLY A 136 -1.55 3.64 -2.13
N GLU A 137 -1.48 3.24 -3.40
CA GLU A 137 -0.28 2.62 -3.99
C GLU A 137 0.88 3.63 -4.04
N LEU A 138 0.62 4.84 -4.54
CA LEU A 138 1.61 5.92 -4.57
C LEU A 138 2.13 6.27 -3.17
N ALA A 139 1.23 6.38 -2.19
CA ALA A 139 1.59 6.71 -0.82
C ALA A 139 2.45 5.62 -0.17
N LEU A 140 2.09 4.34 -0.36
CA LEU A 140 2.90 3.23 0.16
C LEU A 140 4.23 3.08 -0.56
N GLN A 141 4.31 3.44 -1.84
CA GLN A 141 5.59 3.52 -2.54
C GLN A 141 6.48 4.63 -1.95
N MET A 142 5.92 5.79 -1.60
CA MET A 142 6.66 6.87 -0.95
C MET A 142 7.08 6.53 0.49
N LEU A 143 6.24 5.80 1.24
CA LEU A 143 6.57 5.35 2.59
C LEU A 143 7.59 4.20 2.56
N GLY A 144 7.47 3.29 1.60
CA GLY A 144 8.37 2.16 1.35
C GLY A 144 7.81 0.82 1.80
N THR A 145 8.04 -0.21 0.98
CA THR A 145 7.74 -1.62 1.27
C THR A 145 8.96 -2.46 0.91
N SER A 146 9.11 -3.65 1.49
CA SER A 146 10.27 -4.50 1.13
C SER A 146 10.14 -5.12 -0.26
N SER A 147 8.92 -5.18 -0.79
CA SER A 147 8.63 -5.59 -2.16
C SER A 147 8.95 -4.52 -3.19
N TYR A 148 9.64 -3.44 -2.81
CA TYR A 148 10.13 -2.42 -3.74
C TYR A 148 11.12 -3.07 -4.73
N THR A 149 10.59 -3.66 -5.79
CA THR A 149 11.35 -4.36 -6.82
C THR A 149 11.96 -3.38 -7.81
N GLY A 150 12.60 -2.29 -7.35
CA GLY A 150 13.54 -1.46 -8.12
C GLY A 150 13.08 -0.85 -9.46
N PHE A 151 11.84 -1.08 -9.87
CA PHE A 151 11.24 -0.60 -11.09
C PHE A 151 10.11 0.34 -10.69
N ILE A 152 10.49 1.46 -10.08
CA ILE A 152 9.90 2.72 -10.54
C ILE A 152 10.23 2.72 -12.04
N PRO A 153 9.25 2.65 -12.97
CA PRO A 153 9.54 2.96 -14.36
C PRO A 153 10.53 4.12 -14.37
N ARG A 154 11.58 4.13 -15.21
CA ARG A 154 12.59 5.22 -15.24
C ARG A 154 12.01 6.65 -15.42
N ASN A 155 10.69 6.75 -15.46
CA ASN A 155 9.80 7.86 -15.77
C ASN A 155 8.79 8.19 -14.64
N SER A 156 8.67 7.42 -13.56
CA SER A 156 7.93 7.88 -12.37
C SER A 156 8.81 8.79 -11.54
N PHE A 157 8.18 9.68 -10.77
CA PHE A 157 8.90 10.70 -10.04
C PHE A 157 9.93 10.08 -9.09
N LYS A 158 11.13 10.67 -9.05
CA LYS A 158 12.21 10.30 -8.14
C LYS A 158 11.74 10.51 -6.72
N CYS A 159 11.39 9.41 -6.09
CA CYS A 159 11.05 9.35 -4.68
C CYS A 159 11.98 8.31 -4.05
N GLN A 160 12.75 8.74 -3.05
CA GLN A 160 13.41 7.78 -2.17
C GLN A 160 12.36 7.35 -1.15
N PRO A 161 12.05 6.05 -1.02
CA PRO A 161 11.09 5.60 -0.03
C PRO A 161 11.56 6.00 1.38
N TYR A 162 10.66 6.54 2.20
CA TYR A 162 10.97 7.06 3.53
C TYR A 162 11.65 6.01 4.42
N THR A 163 11.15 4.78 4.40
CA THR A 163 11.64 3.68 5.25
C THR A 163 12.81 2.91 4.64
N TRP A 164 13.33 3.27 3.47
CA TRP A 164 14.30 2.44 2.73
C TRP A 164 15.57 2.09 3.55
N ALA A 165 16.00 3.02 4.42
CA ALA A 165 17.20 2.85 5.24
C ALA A 165 16.95 2.11 6.56
N ASN A 166 15.68 1.76 6.87
CA ASN A 166 15.29 1.15 8.13
C ASN A 166 14.50 -0.16 7.88
N PRO A 167 15.17 -1.32 7.87
CA PRO A 167 14.54 -2.63 7.66
C PRO A 167 13.42 -2.97 8.64
N ALA A 168 13.47 -2.44 9.88
CA ALA A 168 12.41 -2.68 10.86
C ALA A 168 11.12 -1.94 10.49
N GLN A 169 11.23 -0.72 9.96
CA GLN A 169 10.08 0.06 9.49
C GLN A 169 9.46 -0.56 8.23
N LEU A 170 10.29 -1.02 7.28
CA LEU A 170 9.82 -1.75 6.09
C LEU A 170 9.01 -3.00 6.49
N LYS A 171 9.55 -3.83 7.39
CA LYS A 171 8.85 -5.02 7.90
C LYS A 171 7.54 -4.69 8.60
N ALA A 172 7.45 -3.53 9.27
CA ALA A 172 6.22 -3.09 9.91
C ALA A 172 5.15 -2.74 8.86
N ILE A 173 5.52 -2.05 7.78
CA ILE A 173 4.61 -1.77 6.66
C ILE A 173 4.20 -3.07 5.96
N ASP A 174 5.13 -3.99 5.70
CA ASP A 174 4.79 -5.28 5.08
C ASP A 174 3.82 -6.09 5.95
N SER A 175 4.03 -6.07 7.27
CA SER A 175 3.11 -6.72 8.21
C SER A 175 1.73 -6.11 8.16
N LEU A 176 1.64 -4.77 8.07
CA LEU A 176 0.37 -4.08 7.88
C LEU A 176 -0.31 -4.52 6.57
N LEU A 177 0.44 -4.58 5.47
CA LEU A 177 -0.06 -4.97 4.15
C LEU A 177 -0.56 -6.42 4.08
N VAL A 178 0.11 -7.34 4.76
CA VAL A 178 -0.22 -8.76 4.77
C VAL A 178 -1.34 -9.09 5.76
N CYS A 179 -1.38 -8.41 6.91
CA CYS A 179 -2.36 -8.71 7.96
C CYS A 179 -3.67 -7.92 7.85
N ASN A 180 -3.81 -7.05 6.87
CA ASN A 180 -5.04 -6.29 6.64
C ASN A 180 -5.51 -6.49 5.20
N PRO A 181 -6.72 -7.02 4.96
CA PRO A 181 -7.24 -7.23 3.62
C PRO A 181 -7.31 -5.91 2.84
N ASN A 182 -6.61 -5.83 1.70
CA ASN A 182 -6.63 -4.67 0.80
C ASN A 182 -6.27 -5.07 -0.65
N GLU A 183 -6.54 -4.20 -1.62
CA GLU A 183 -6.38 -4.50 -3.07
C GLU A 183 -5.13 -3.85 -3.69
N LEU A 184 -4.19 -3.37 -2.88
CA LEU A 184 -3.03 -2.65 -3.38
C LEU A 184 -2.00 -3.59 -4.01
N ILE A 185 -1.36 -3.15 -5.10
CA ILE A 185 -0.30 -3.92 -5.76
C ILE A 185 0.86 -4.27 -4.81
N GLN A 186 1.17 -3.39 -3.86
CA GLN A 186 2.22 -3.64 -2.86
C GLN A 186 1.92 -4.88 -1.99
N THR A 187 0.66 -5.12 -1.63
CA THR A 187 0.29 -6.36 -0.90
C THR A 187 0.50 -7.58 -1.76
N ARG A 188 0.12 -7.51 -3.04
CA ARG A 188 0.32 -8.61 -4.01
C ARG A 188 1.80 -8.94 -4.17
N ASP A 189 2.64 -7.91 -4.29
CA ASP A 189 4.08 -8.06 -4.44
C ASP A 189 4.73 -8.64 -3.17
N VAL A 190 4.35 -8.16 -1.98
CA VAL A 190 4.84 -8.71 -0.70
C VAL A 190 4.45 -10.19 -0.57
N LEU A 191 3.20 -10.56 -0.85
CA LEU A 191 2.74 -11.95 -0.78
C LEU A 191 3.46 -12.85 -1.80
N SER A 192 3.69 -12.34 -3.01
CA SER A 192 4.24 -13.10 -4.15
C SER A 192 5.75 -13.26 -4.07
N TYR A 193 6.49 -12.18 -3.80
CA TYR A 193 7.94 -12.15 -3.98
C TYR A 193 8.74 -12.27 -2.69
N ASN A 194 8.17 -11.93 -1.55
CA ASN A 194 8.92 -12.03 -0.30
C ASN A 194 9.01 -13.47 0.21
N ALA A 195 10.06 -13.70 1.00
CA ALA A 195 10.19 -14.90 1.81
C ALA A 195 9.08 -14.96 2.87
N SER A 196 8.66 -16.18 3.19
CA SER A 196 7.64 -16.41 4.21
C SER A 196 8.11 -15.93 5.58
N ILE A 197 7.27 -15.17 6.27
CA ILE A 197 7.50 -14.73 7.64
C ILE A 197 6.58 -15.56 8.56
N PRO A 198 7.10 -16.40 9.47
CA PRO A 198 6.30 -17.26 10.34
C PRO A 198 5.17 -16.54 11.09
N ALA A 199 5.43 -15.32 11.55
CA ALA A 199 4.45 -14.50 12.27
C ALA A 199 3.24 -14.09 11.41
N HIS A 200 3.38 -14.05 10.08
CA HIS A 200 2.29 -13.69 9.16
C HIS A 200 1.39 -14.86 8.79
N TYR A 201 1.77 -16.08 9.14
CA TYR A 201 1.03 -17.29 8.79
C TYR A 201 -0.48 -17.22 9.13
N PRO A 202 -0.89 -16.82 10.36
CA PRO A 202 -2.31 -16.75 10.70
C PRO A 202 -3.08 -15.74 9.83
N CYS A 203 -2.47 -14.59 9.55
CA CYS A 203 -3.05 -13.57 8.68
C CYS A 203 -3.22 -14.08 7.25
N ILE A 204 -2.16 -14.67 6.68
CA ILE A 204 -2.17 -15.19 5.31
C ILE A 204 -3.21 -16.31 5.16
N ARG A 205 -3.29 -17.23 6.12
CA ARG A 205 -4.31 -18.28 6.10
C ARG A 205 -5.72 -17.69 6.15
N SER A 206 -5.96 -16.71 7.02
CA SER A 206 -7.24 -16.00 7.09
C SER A 206 -7.57 -15.26 5.80
N LEU A 207 -6.58 -14.69 5.11
CA LEU A 207 -6.77 -14.11 3.78
C LEU A 207 -7.29 -15.14 2.79
N VAL A 208 -6.73 -16.36 2.75
CA VAL A 208 -7.19 -17.43 1.85
C VAL A 208 -8.59 -17.93 2.21
N GLU A 209 -8.90 -18.09 3.50
CA GLU A 209 -10.17 -18.65 3.97
C GLU A 209 -11.36 -17.68 3.78
N HIS A 210 -11.10 -16.38 3.75
CA HIS A 210 -12.17 -15.37 3.80
C HIS A 210 -12.16 -14.38 2.64
N TYR A 211 -11.07 -14.33 1.86
CA TYR A 211 -10.92 -13.38 0.76
C TYR A 211 -10.41 -14.12 -0.48
N ASP A 212 -10.99 -13.81 -1.64
CA ASP A 212 -10.57 -14.41 -2.90
C ASP A 212 -9.25 -13.77 -3.38
N LYS A 213 -8.13 -14.17 -2.75
CA LYS A 213 -6.79 -13.60 -2.99
C LYS A 213 -5.79 -14.67 -3.44
N PRO A 214 -5.61 -14.86 -4.75
CA PRO A 214 -4.69 -15.87 -5.29
C PRO A 214 -3.24 -15.72 -4.79
N GLU A 215 -2.77 -14.49 -4.60
CA GLU A 215 -1.43 -14.22 -4.07
C GLU A 215 -1.28 -14.67 -2.61
N ALA A 216 -2.35 -14.59 -1.81
CA ALA A 216 -2.35 -15.11 -0.44
C ALA A 216 -2.30 -16.64 -0.43
N LEU A 217 -2.96 -17.30 -1.39
CA LEU A 217 -2.90 -18.76 -1.55
C LEU A 217 -1.47 -19.22 -1.86
N TYR A 218 -0.78 -18.50 -2.75
CA TYR A 218 0.63 -18.76 -3.02
C TYR A 218 1.53 -18.51 -1.82
N ALA A 219 1.30 -17.42 -1.09
CA ALA A 219 2.03 -17.14 0.13
C ALA A 219 1.82 -18.23 1.20
N LEU A 220 0.58 -18.73 1.33
CA LEU A 220 0.24 -19.84 2.24
C LEU A 220 0.98 -21.12 1.84
N ALA A 221 0.98 -21.45 0.55
CA ALA A 221 1.69 -22.60 0.01
C ALA A 221 3.18 -22.62 0.38
N LYS A 222 3.86 -21.47 0.42
CA LYS A 222 5.27 -21.41 0.80
C LYS A 222 5.57 -21.96 2.21
N PHE A 223 4.58 -22.05 3.11
CA PHE A 223 4.78 -22.59 4.47
C PHE A 223 4.82 -24.12 4.56
N GLN A 224 4.44 -24.85 3.51
CA GLN A 224 4.48 -26.33 3.45
C GLN A 224 3.77 -27.06 4.61
N LYS A 225 2.70 -26.50 5.20
CA LYS A 225 2.04 -27.17 6.33
C LYS A 225 1.04 -28.24 5.87
N ASP A 226 1.12 -29.41 6.48
CA ASP A 226 0.19 -30.53 6.27
C ASP A 226 -1.28 -30.13 6.50
N SER A 227 -1.53 -29.24 7.47
CA SER A 227 -2.86 -28.71 7.80
C SER A 227 -3.51 -27.89 6.68
N ASP A 228 -2.75 -27.53 5.65
CA ASP A 228 -3.18 -26.60 4.61
C ASP A 228 -3.44 -27.34 3.28
N VAL A 229 -3.09 -28.64 3.19
CA VAL A 229 -3.23 -29.45 1.96
C VAL A 229 -4.64 -29.38 1.39
N ASN A 230 -5.66 -29.61 2.22
CA ASN A 230 -7.06 -29.63 1.76
C ASN A 230 -7.52 -28.23 1.32
N LEU A 231 -7.17 -27.19 2.08
CA LEU A 231 -7.51 -25.81 1.76
C LEU A 231 -6.88 -25.40 0.43
N ILE A 232 -5.56 -25.62 0.29
CA ILE A 232 -4.82 -25.27 -0.93
C ILE A 232 -5.39 -26.02 -2.13
N LEU A 233 -5.70 -27.30 -1.98
CA LEU A 233 -6.24 -28.10 -3.07
C LEU A 233 -7.63 -27.61 -3.53
N GLN A 234 -8.53 -27.36 -2.58
CA GLN A 234 -9.86 -26.82 -2.86
C GLN A 234 -9.75 -25.50 -3.62
N GLU A 235 -8.88 -24.60 -3.16
CA GLU A 235 -8.70 -23.29 -3.78
C GLU A 235 -8.02 -23.37 -5.16
N VAL A 236 -7.07 -24.28 -5.38
CA VAL A 236 -6.47 -24.52 -6.71
C VAL A 236 -7.53 -25.04 -7.68
N ILE A 237 -8.40 -25.96 -7.26
CA ILE A 237 -9.50 -26.47 -8.10
C ILE A 237 -10.49 -25.35 -8.42
N ARG A 238 -10.85 -24.52 -7.43
CA ARG A 238 -11.80 -23.42 -7.58
C ARG A 238 -11.29 -22.33 -8.51
N THR A 239 -10.02 -21.93 -8.38
CA THR A 239 -9.45 -20.74 -9.05
C THR A 239 -8.63 -21.07 -10.29
N GLY A 240 -8.21 -22.33 -10.46
CA GLY A 240 -7.26 -22.73 -11.52
C GLY A 240 -5.83 -22.23 -11.29
N ALA A 241 -5.48 -21.83 -10.05
CA ALA A 241 -4.16 -21.28 -9.70
C ALA A 241 -3.02 -22.34 -9.69
N ILE A 242 -2.77 -22.98 -10.82
CA ILE A 242 -1.79 -24.07 -11.00
C ILE A 242 -0.35 -23.62 -10.66
N TRP A 243 -0.06 -22.33 -10.74
CA TRP A 243 1.25 -21.78 -10.36
C TRP A 243 1.54 -21.92 -8.85
N VAL A 244 0.51 -22.06 -8.00
CA VAL A 244 0.64 -22.39 -6.56
C VAL A 244 1.33 -23.73 -6.34
N LEU A 245 1.21 -24.66 -7.29
CA LEU A 245 1.81 -25.98 -7.22
C LEU A 245 3.33 -25.93 -7.24
N LYS A 246 3.91 -24.88 -7.85
CA LYS A 246 5.36 -24.67 -7.81
C LYS A 246 5.83 -24.31 -6.40
N ALA A 247 5.01 -23.56 -5.66
CA ALA A 247 5.30 -23.19 -4.29
C ALA A 247 4.99 -24.32 -3.30
N PHE A 248 3.97 -25.16 -3.50
CA PHE A 248 3.56 -26.21 -2.55
C PHE A 248 4.06 -27.61 -2.93
N GLN A 249 5.32 -27.91 -2.60
CA GLN A 249 5.97 -29.20 -2.92
C GLN A 249 5.69 -30.29 -1.86
N HIS A 250 4.42 -30.44 -1.47
CA HIS A 250 4.03 -31.35 -0.39
C HIS A 250 3.75 -32.79 -0.91
N PRO A 251 4.28 -33.86 -0.29
CA PRO A 251 4.14 -35.24 -0.80
C PRO A 251 2.69 -35.70 -1.01
N THR A 252 1.81 -35.42 -0.03
CA THR A 252 0.37 -35.74 -0.12
C THR A 252 -0.31 -35.02 -1.28
N PHE A 253 0.13 -33.79 -1.58
CA PHE A 253 -0.41 -33.00 -2.65
C PHE A 253 -0.02 -33.55 -4.02
N LEU A 254 1.25 -33.98 -4.18
CA LEU A 254 1.73 -34.63 -5.40
C LEU A 254 1.00 -35.94 -5.70
N THR A 255 0.68 -36.71 -4.66
CA THR A 255 -0.08 -37.96 -4.79
C THR A 255 -1.51 -37.69 -5.26
N PHE A 256 -2.13 -36.61 -4.77
CA PHE A 256 -3.45 -36.19 -5.25
C PHE A 256 -3.43 -35.81 -6.74
N LEU A 257 -2.46 -34.99 -7.17
CA LEU A 257 -2.34 -34.60 -8.58
C LEU A 257 -2.17 -35.82 -9.50
N ALA A 258 -1.40 -36.82 -9.08
CA ALA A 258 -1.19 -38.04 -9.86
C ALA A 258 -2.46 -38.91 -9.99
N SER A 259 -3.40 -38.80 -9.04
CA SER A 259 -4.62 -39.62 -9.01
C SER A 259 -5.83 -38.93 -9.64
N THR A 260 -5.84 -37.60 -9.74
CA THR A 260 -6.88 -36.85 -10.44
C THR A 260 -6.45 -36.59 -11.87
N SER A 261 -7.28 -36.97 -12.85
CA SER A 261 -7.08 -36.75 -14.29
C SER A 261 -7.04 -35.26 -14.73
N LEU A 262 -6.85 -34.33 -13.78
CA LEU A 262 -6.63 -32.89 -14.00
C LEU A 262 -5.34 -32.61 -14.78
N ILE A 263 -4.48 -33.62 -14.96
CA ILE A 263 -3.29 -33.57 -15.82
C ILE A 263 -3.70 -33.83 -17.29
N THR A 264 -4.41 -32.88 -17.89
CA THR A 264 -4.14 -32.50 -19.30
C THR A 264 -3.31 -31.22 -19.37
N ILE A 265 -2.74 -30.81 -18.23
CA ILE A 265 -1.72 -29.75 -18.16
C ILE A 265 -0.38 -30.40 -18.54
N PRO A 266 0.29 -29.96 -19.63
CA PRO A 266 1.56 -30.54 -20.05
C PRO A 266 2.60 -30.50 -18.92
N LEU A 267 3.21 -31.64 -18.63
CA LEU A 267 4.30 -31.80 -17.65
C LEU A 267 5.49 -30.84 -17.89
N THR A 268 5.60 -30.27 -19.09
CA THR A 268 6.58 -29.23 -19.43
C THR A 268 6.47 -27.97 -18.58
N TYR A 269 5.32 -27.69 -17.94
CA TYR A 269 5.17 -26.54 -17.03
C TYR A 269 5.69 -26.79 -15.60
N MET A 270 5.94 -28.05 -15.22
CA MET A 270 6.43 -28.42 -13.89
C MET A 270 7.96 -28.56 -13.82
N GLN A 271 8.67 -28.57 -14.96
CA GLN A 271 10.13 -28.68 -15.02
C GLN A 271 10.81 -27.32 -15.29
N ILE A 272 10.62 -26.34 -14.39
CA ILE A 272 11.48 -25.14 -14.23
C ILE A 272 11.38 -24.70 -12.78
#